data_AF-A0A2N9MS23-F1
#
_entry.id   AF-A0A2N9MS23-F1
#
_cell.length_a   1.000
_cell.length_b   1.000
_cell.length_c   1.000
_cell.angle_alpha   90.00
_cell.angle_beta   90.00
_cell.angle_gamma   90.00
#
_symmetry.space_group_name_H-M   'P 1'
#
loop_
_entity.id
_entity.type
_entity.pdbx_description
1 polymer ?
#
loop_
_entity_poly.entity_id
_entity_poly.type
_entity_poly.pdbx_seq_one_letter_code
_entity_poly.pdbx_strand_id
1 'polypeptide(L)' 'MRVLDRNRMDKEDVRQMPDAELALLGVRLLNKQDIVLQCASCRETWAPQLDSTGKLPFDYWVCPANCNR' A
#
# COMPACT_ATOMS: atom_id res chain seq x y z
N MET A 1 -13.67 -1.57 17.57
CA MET A 1 -12.86 -1.70 16.34
C MET A 1 -13.12 -0.46 15.50
N ARG A 2 -12.12 0.42 15.32
CA ARG A 2 -12.26 1.58 14.43
C ARG A 2 -12.12 1.04 13.00
N VAL A 3 -13.20 1.09 12.25
CA VAL A 3 -13.17 0.93 10.80
C VAL A 3 -12.31 2.10 10.33
N LEU A 4 -11.05 1.84 9.99
CA LEU A 4 -10.22 2.86 9.34
C LEU A 4 -10.93 3.18 8.03
N ASP A 5 -11.44 4.41 7.93
CA ASP A 5 -12.13 4.91 6.74
C ASP A 5 -11.24 4.65 5.52
N ARG A 6 -11.62 3.65 4.71
CA ARG A 6 -10.91 3.21 3.50
C ARG A 6 -10.52 4.39 2.61
N ASN A 7 -11.39 5.39 2.58
CA ASN A 7 -11.30 6.64 1.81
C ASN A 7 -10.18 7.61 2.26
N ARG A 8 -9.59 7.42 3.45
CA ARG A 8 -8.53 8.28 3.99
C ARG A 8 -7.14 7.77 3.58
N MET A 9 -6.98 6.45 3.48
CA MET A 9 -5.73 5.79 3.07
C MET A 9 -5.36 6.09 1.62
N ASP A 10 -6.34 6.32 0.73
CA ASP A 10 -6.09 6.72 -0.68
C ASP A 10 -5.38 8.06 -0.83
N LYS A 11 -5.41 8.88 0.22
CA LYS A 11 -4.76 10.19 0.23
C LYS A 11 -3.46 10.21 1.01
N GLU A 12 -3.18 9.16 1.79
CA GLU A 12 -1.99 9.09 2.61
C GLU A 12 -0.90 8.32 1.85
N ASP A 13 0.22 9.00 1.65
CA ASP A 13 1.38 8.44 0.98
C ASP A 13 2.02 7.38 1.89
N VAL A 14 2.06 6.11 1.46
CA VAL A 14 2.63 5.00 2.25
C VAL A 14 4.09 5.26 2.65
N ARG A 15 4.80 6.16 1.96
CA ARG A 15 6.17 6.58 2.33
C ARG A 15 6.22 7.32 3.67
N GLN A 16 5.11 7.98 4.03
CA GLN A 16 4.93 8.73 5.26
C GLN A 16 4.26 7.91 6.38
N MET A 17 3.63 6.78 6.04
CA MET A 17 3.00 5.91 7.03
C MET A 17 4.04 5.17 7.89
N PRO A 18 3.80 5.01 9.20
CA PRO A 18 4.60 4.15 10.05
C PRO A 18 4.37 2.66 9.71
N ASP A 19 5.37 1.82 9.99
CA ASP A 19 5.29 0.37 9.71
C ASP A 19 4.08 -0.30 10.37
N ALA A 20 3.67 0.17 11.56
CA ALA A 20 2.48 -0.30 12.24
C ALA A 20 1.18 -0.04 11.45
N GLU A 21 1.07 1.10 10.77
CA GLU A 21 -0.10 1.40 9.92
C GLU A 21 -0.06 0.59 8.63
N LEU A 22 1.13 0.44 8.01
CA LEU A 22 1.31 -0.44 6.85
C LEU A 22 0.93 -1.89 7.18
N ALA A 23 1.26 -2.36 8.39
CA ALA A 23 0.87 -3.69 8.85
C ALA A 23 -0.65 -3.84 8.98
N LEU A 24 -1.39 -2.78 9.35
CA LEU A 24 -2.86 -2.79 9.34
C LEU A 24 -3.44 -2.90 7.92
N LEU A 25 -2.71 -2.40 6.92
CA LEU A 25 -3.02 -2.57 5.49
C LEU A 25 -2.60 -3.94 4.93
N GLY A 26 -1.99 -4.80 5.75
CA GLY A 26 -1.46 -6.09 5.32
C GLY A 26 -0.28 -5.98 4.36
N VAL A 27 0.46 -4.85 4.37
CA VAL A 27 1.64 -4.64 3.54
C VAL A 27 2.84 -4.18 4.35
N ARG A 28 4.02 -4.28 3.75
CA ARG A 28 5.28 -3.73 4.25
C ARG A 28 5.91 -2.90 3.14
N LEU A 29 6.54 -1.79 3.51
CA LEU A 29 7.28 -0.96 2.57
C LEU A 29 8.76 -1.35 2.61
N LEU A 30 9.24 -2.00 1.55
CA LEU A 30 10.63 -2.44 1.44
C LEU A 30 11.55 -1.30 0.97
N ASN A 31 11.05 -0.45 0.08
CA ASN A 31 11.81 0.70 -0.44
C ASN A 31 10.90 1.92 -0.56
N LYS A 32 11.29 3.01 0.11
CA LYS A 32 10.58 4.29 0.10
C LYS A 32 10.78 5.10 -1.18
N GLN A 33 11.91 4.95 -1.85
CA GLN A 33 12.23 5.71 -3.07
C GLN A 33 11.39 5.20 -4.24
N ASP A 34 11.38 3.88 -4.44
CA ASP A 34 10.68 3.21 -5.54
C ASP A 34 9.28 2.68 -5.16
N ILE A 35 8.84 2.93 -3.92
CA ILE A 35 7.55 2.48 -3.37
C ILE A 35 7.37 0.96 -3.54
N VAL A 36 8.40 0.20 -3.18
CA VAL A 36 8.32 -1.27 -3.27
C VAL A 36 7.56 -1.79 -2.07
N LEU A 37 6.39 -2.36 -2.33
CA LEU A 37 5.51 -2.96 -1.34
C LEU A 37 5.70 -4.48 -1.31
N GLN A 38 5.46 -5.06 -0.14
CA GLN A 38 5.42 -6.50 0.08
C GLN A 38 4.14 -6.85 0.83
N CYS A 39 3.45 -7.90 0.39
CA CYS A 39 2.29 -8.42 1.12
C CYS A 39 2.74 -9.13 2.39
N ALA A 40 2.11 -8.82 3.52
CA ALA A 40 2.38 -9.50 4.78
C ALA A 40 1.95 -10.98 4.77
N SER A 41 0.96 -11.36 3.94
CA SER A 41 0.41 -12.71 3.88
C SER A 41 1.16 -13.62 2.90
N CYS A 42 1.22 -13.26 1.62
CA CYS A 42 1.84 -14.10 0.59
C CYS A 42 3.30 -13.76 0.30
N ARG A 43 3.83 -12.67 0.88
CA ARG A 43 5.18 -12.14 0.64
C ARG A 43 5.49 -11.70 -0.79
N GLU A 44 4.46 -11.66 -1.65
CA GLU A 44 4.55 -11.08 -2.99
C GLU A 44 5.00 -9.62 -2.91
N THR A 45 5.86 -9.20 -3.85
CA THR A 45 6.40 -7.84 -3.89
C THR A 45 6.00 -7.15 -5.17
N TRP A 46 5.58 -5.89 -5.09
CA TRP A 46 5.25 -5.10 -6.28
C TRP A 46 5.63 -3.65 -6.09
N ALA A 47 5.84 -2.97 -7.22
CA ALA A 47 6.01 -1.53 -7.29
C ALA A 47 4.82 -0.96 -8.07
N PRO A 48 3.99 -0.12 -7.45
CA PRO A 48 2.86 0.50 -8.13
C PRO A 48 3.37 1.41 -9.25
N GLN A 49 2.78 1.28 -10.43
CA GLN A 49 3.08 2.15 -11.55
C GLN A 49 2.25 3.43 -11.44
N LEU A 50 2.86 4.57 -11.77
CA LEU A 50 2.13 5.83 -11.88
C LEU A 50 1.14 5.75 -13.04
N ASP A 51 -0.04 6.35 -12.86
CA ASP A 51 -1.03 6.51 -13.91
C ASP A 51 -0.57 7.54 -14.95
N SER A 52 -1.39 7.76 -15.99
CA SER A 52 -1.13 8.73 -17.05
C SER A 52 -1.06 10.18 -16.58
N THR A 53 -1.47 10.47 -15.35
CA THR A 53 -1.36 11.78 -14.70
C THR A 53 -0.13 11.91 -13.81
N GLY A 54 0.70 10.86 -13.71
CA GLY A 54 1.87 10.81 -12.85
C GLY A 54 1.53 10.59 -11.38
N LYS A 55 0.33 10.10 -11.07
CA LYS A 55 -0.14 9.82 -9.71
C LYS A 55 -0.20 8.32 -9.44
N LEU A 56 -0.11 7.95 -8.17
CA LEU A 56 -0.36 6.57 -7.78
C LEU A 56 -1.84 6.26 -7.98
N PRO A 57 -2.17 5.10 -8.58
CA PRO A 57 -3.56 4.70 -8.80
C PRO A 57 -4.27 4.45 -7.47
N PHE A 58 -5.59 4.51 -7.48
CA PHE A 58 -6.42 4.10 -6.34
C PHE A 58 -6.08 2.64 -5.97
N ASP A 59 -6.08 2.30 -4.67
CA ASP A 59 -5.75 0.96 -4.18
C ASP A 59 -4.35 0.43 -4.61
N TYR A 60 -3.38 1.30 -4.90
CA TYR A 60 -2.04 0.87 -5.35
C TYR A 60 -1.30 -0.04 -4.36
N TRP A 61 -1.71 -0.02 -3.09
CA TRP A 61 -1.20 -0.89 -2.02
C TRP A 61 -1.92 -2.24 -1.91
N VAL A 62 -2.90 -2.51 -2.77
CA VAL A 62 -3.53 -3.83 -2.81
C VAL A 62 -2.58 -4.82 -3.43
N CYS A 63 -2.44 -5.96 -2.76
CA CYS A 63 -1.63 -7.06 -3.21
C CYS A 63 -2.17 -7.60 -4.55
N PRO A 64 -1.32 -7.86 -5.56
CA PRO A 64 -1.73 -8.48 -6.82
C PRO A 64 -2.41 -9.85 -6.66
N ALA A 65 -2.06 -10.59 -5.60
CA ALA A 65 -2.70 -11.85 -5.21
C ALA A 65 -3.98 -11.65 -4.37
N ASN A 66 -4.39 -10.40 -4.17
CA ASN A 66 -5.62 -10.00 -3.48
C ASN A 66 -5.72 -10.48 -2.02
N CYS A 67 -4.58 -10.62 -1.34
CA CYS A 67 -4.51 -11.16 0.02
C CYS A 67 -4.88 -10.16 1.14
N ASN A 68 -4.87 -8.86 0.85
CA ASN A 68 -5.09 -7.79 1.84
C ASN A 68 -6.35 -6.96 1.55
N ARG A 69 -7.40 -7.59 1.00
CA ARG A 69 -8.65 -6.91 0.59
C ARG A 69 -9.71 -6.85 1.67
#